data_AF-A0A318J1L9-F1
#
_entry.id   AF-A0A318J1L9-F1
#
_cell.length_a   1.000
_cell.length_b   1.000
_cell.length_c   1.000
_cell.angle_alpha   90.00
_cell.angle_beta   90.00
_cell.angle_gamma   90.00
#
_symmetry.space_group_name_H-M   'P 1'
#
loop_
_entity.id
_entity.type
_entity.pdbx_description
1 polymer ?
#
loop_
_entity_poly.entity_id
_entity_poly.type
_entity_poly.pdbx_seq_one_letter_code
_entity_poly.pdbx_strand_id
1 'polypeptide(L)' 'MENLKYVFRNFSLPVPTFDHLKQFQREYERQHNAKLTNSQALAIILDEHKKSQEVS' A
#
# COMPACT_ATOMS: atom_id res chain seq x y z
N MET A 1 -0.54 -21.95 8.35
CA MET A 1 0.48 -21.42 7.42
C MET A 1 0.88 -20.07 7.93
N GLU A 2 2.16 -19.91 8.30
CA GLU A 2 2.69 -18.67 8.88
C GLU A 2 2.41 -17.50 7.93
N ASN A 3 1.63 -16.52 8.41
CA ASN A 3 1.42 -15.24 7.76
C ASN A 3 2.78 -14.51 7.73
N LEU A 4 3.61 -14.83 6.74
CA LEU A 4 4.84 -14.08 6.48
C LEU A 4 4.41 -12.66 6.11
N LYS A 5 4.44 -11.77 7.11
CA LYS A 5 4.36 -10.32 6.92
C LYS A 5 5.54 -9.93 6.05
N TYR A 6 5.33 -9.84 4.74
CA TYR A 6 6.36 -9.42 3.80
C TYR A 6 6.85 -8.03 4.20
N VAL A 7 8.11 -7.93 4.62
CA VAL A 7 8.76 -6.66 4.94
C VAL A 7 9.51 -6.20 3.69
N PHE A 8 8.88 -5.34 2.90
CA PHE A 8 9.53 -4.68 1.78
C PHE A 8 10.47 -3.59 2.32
N ARG A 9 11.77 -3.88 2.34
CA ARG A 9 12.80 -2.93 2.80
C ARG A 9 13.14 -1.90 1.73
N ASN A 10 13.33 -2.34 0.49
CA ASN A 10 13.61 -1.51 -0.67
C ASN A 10 12.81 -2.01 -1.87
N PHE A 11 12.24 -1.10 -2.65
CA PHE A 11 11.55 -1.42 -3.90
C PHE A 11 11.66 -0.23 -4.85
N SER A 12 11.69 -0.52 -6.15
CA SER A 12 11.69 0.49 -7.20
C SER A 12 10.30 0.52 -7.82
N LEU A 13 9.72 1.73 -7.90
CA LEU A 13 8.46 1.95 -8.60
C LEU A 13 8.71 2.79 -9.86
N PRO A 14 8.01 2.49 -10.96
CA PRO A 14 7.81 3.47 -12.02
C PRO A 14 7.22 4.76 -11.44
N VAL A 15 7.60 5.91 -12.00
CA VAL A 15 7.11 7.23 -11.55
C VAL A 15 5.57 7.29 -11.45
N PRO A 16 4.79 6.78 -12.42
CA PRO A 16 3.33 6.80 -12.30
C PRO A 16 2.79 6.00 -11.12
N THR A 17 3.44 4.88 -10.79
CA THR A 17 3.06 4.05 -9.63
C THR A 17 3.41 4.73 -8.31
N PHE A 18 4.51 5.49 -8.29
CA PHE A 18 4.88 6.31 -7.13
C PHE A 18 3.89 7.45 -6.90
N ASP A 19 3.42 8.11 -7.97
CA ASP A 19 2.40 9.16 -7.89
C ASP A 19 1.08 8.62 -7.32
N HIS A 20 0.65 7.44 -7.78
CA HIS A 20 -0.51 6.75 -7.22
C HIS A 20 -0.34 6.46 -5.72
N LEU A 21 0.84 5.98 -5.31
CA LEU A 21 1.14 5.73 -3.89
C LEU A 21 1.08 7.03 -3.07
N LYS A 22 1.57 8.15 -3.60
CA LYS A 22 1.49 9.46 -2.93
C LYS A 22 0.07 9.97 -2.83
N GLN A 23 -0.74 9.78 -3.88
CA GLN A 23 -2.15 10.13 -3.85
C GLN A 23 -2.90 9.34 -2.78
N PHE A 24 -2.66 8.03 -2.72
CA PHE A 24 -3.22 7.16 -1.67
C PHE A 24 -2.82 7.63 -0.26
N GLN A 25 -1.55 7.95 -0.03
CA GLN A 25 -1.07 8.46 1.27
C GLN A 25 -1.81 9.73 1.71
N ARG A 26 -2.04 10.68 0.79
CA ARG A 26 -2.76 11.93 1.08
C ARG A 26 -4.22 11.67 1.43
N GLU A 27 -4.87 10.77 0.70
CA GLU A 27 -6.26 10.41 0.93
C GLU A 27 -6.43 9.71 2.29
N TYR A 28 -5.53 8.79 2.62
CA TYR A 28 -5.51 8.13 3.92
C TYR A 28 -5.28 9.12 5.07
N GLU A 29 -4.34 10.05 4.91
CA GLU A 29 -4.09 11.10 5.91
C GLU A 29 -5.32 11.97 6.12
N ARG A 30 -6.03 12.33 5.04
CA ARG A 30 -7.28 13.10 5.11
C ARG A 30 -8.39 12.37 5.88
N GLN A 31 -8.49 11.05 5.73
CA GLN A 31 -9.56 10.24 6.33
C GLN A 31 -9.26 9.82 7.78
N HIS A 32 -8.00 9.51 8.08
CA HIS A 32 -7.60 8.93 9.36
C HIS A 32 -6.75 9.86 10.24
N ASN A 33 -6.42 11.06 9.75
CA ASN A 33 -5.52 12.02 10.39
C ASN A 33 -4.17 11.39 10.80
N ALA A 34 -3.72 10.41 10.01
CA ALA A 34 -2.53 9.61 10.28
C ALA A 34 -1.68 9.48 9.01
N LYS A 35 -0.37 9.65 9.15
CA LYS A 35 0.58 9.53 8.04
C LYS A 35 1.03 8.08 7.86
N LEU A 36 1.10 7.65 6.62
CA LEU A 36 1.64 6.34 6.25
C LEU A 36 3.05 6.48 5.69
N THR A 37 3.93 5.54 6.05
CA THR A 37 5.18 5.31 5.33
C THR A 37 4.92 4.67 3.96
N ASN A 38 5.90 4.72 3.06
CA ASN A 38 5.74 4.11 1.73
C ASN A 38 5.45 2.60 1.82
N SER A 39 6.13 1.88 2.72
CA SER A 39 5.91 0.44 2.91
C SER A 39 4.54 0.13 3.50
N GLN A 40 4.02 0.97 4.41
CA GLN A 40 2.66 0.80 4.93
C GLN A 40 1.60 1.06 3.87
N ALA A 41 1.74 2.15 3.10
CA ALA A 41 0.83 2.45 2.00
C ALA A 41 0.81 1.32 0.97
N LEU A 42 1.99 0.80 0.58
CA LEU A 42 2.10 -0.33 -0.33
C LEU A 42 1.46 -1.60 0.24
N ALA A 43 1.68 -1.91 1.52
CA ALA A 43 1.09 -3.09 2.15
C ALA A 43 -0.43 -3.07 2.13
N ILE A 44 -1.04 -1.89 2.37
CA ILE A 44 -2.50 -1.72 2.33
C ILE A 44 -3.02 -1.89 0.90
N ILE A 45 -2.42 -1.20 -0.07
CA ILE A 45 -2.80 -1.31 -1.49
C ILE A 45 -2.73 -2.77 -1.95
N LEU A 46 -1.66 -3.49 -1.62
CA LEU A 46 -1.51 -4.90 -1.98
C LEU A 46 -2.56 -5.80 -1.30
N ASP A 47 -2.91 -5.52 -0.04
CA ASP A 47 -3.95 -6.25 0.69
C ASP A 47 -5.35 -6.02 0.07
N GLU A 48 -5.66 -4.78 -0.32
CA GLU A 48 -6.89 -4.42 -1.04
C GLU A 48 -7.00 -5.14 -2.38
N HIS A 49 -5.90 -5.19 -3.16
CA HIS A 49 -5.86 -5.92 -4.42
C HIS A 49 -6.04 -7.43 -4.23
N LYS A 50 -5.40 -8.02 -3.21
CA LYS A 50 -5.57 -9.46 -2.90
C LYS A 50 -7.02 -9.80 -2.56
N LYS A 51 -7.64 -9.01 -1.68
CA LYS A 51 -9.07 -9.20 -1.34
C LYS A 51 -9.99 -9.04 -2.54
N SER A 52 -9.66 -8.12 -3.46
CA SER A 52 -10.44 -7.94 -4.69
C SER A 52 -10.32 -9.15 -5.63
N GLN A 53 -9.20 -9.88 -5.61
CA GLN A 53 -9.00 -11.07 -6.44
C GLN A 53 -9.54 -12.37 -5.81
N GLU A 54 -9.62 -12.45 -4.49
CA GLU A 54 -10.21 -13.61 -3.80
C GLU A 54 -11.75 -13.66 -3.89
N VAL A 55 -12.40 -12.60 -4.37
CA VAL A 55 -13.87 -12.50 -4.52
C VAL A 55 -14.32 -12.70 -5.99
N SER A 56 -13.43 -13.13 -6.89
CA SER A 56 -13.77 -13.51 -8.28
C SER A 56 -13.91 -15.02 -8.47
#